data_AF-A0A953PSK7-F1
#
_entry.id   AF-A0A953PSK7-F1
#
_cell.length_a   1.000
_cell.length_b   1.000
_cell.length_c   1.000
_cell.angle_alpha   90.00
_cell.angle_beta   90.00
_cell.angle_gamma   90.00
#
_symmetry.space_group_name_H-M   'P 1'
#
loop_
_entity.id
_entity.type
_entity.pdbx_description
1 polymer ?
#
loop_
_entity_poly.entity_id
_entity_poly.type
_entity_poly.pdbx_seq_one_letter_code
_entity_poly.pdbx_strand_id
1 'polypeptide(L)'
;MSALSLGVVRRWSLGILAGVVVAGAAGATLSACSSPGGAPPQAADAPIRVQTSDLFLTVENKAGLPLTDVDVAIVPVGNPTAFNKFVGRLENGEKRDLSLGDFAGRDGTTFSLRVVRPKTVRVKAKDMVGKAYDVAVPW
;
A
#
# COMPACT_ATOMS: atom_id res chain seq x y z
N MET A 1 15.29 -9.15 -85.38
CA MET A 1 16.20 -9.63 -84.31
C MET A 1 16.01 -8.73 -83.11
N SER A 2 15.67 -9.33 -81.95
CA SER A 2 15.62 -8.73 -80.60
C SER A 2 14.56 -7.64 -80.32
N ALA A 3 13.91 -7.52 -79.17
CA ALA A 3 13.50 -8.33 -78.00
C ALA A 3 12.62 -7.34 -77.17
N LEU A 4 11.31 -7.58 -76.93
CA LEU A 4 10.71 -8.11 -75.67
C LEU A 4 11.29 -7.48 -74.39
N SER A 5 10.53 -7.08 -73.37
CA SER A 5 9.10 -7.05 -73.06
C SER A 5 8.98 -6.31 -71.71
N LEU A 6 7.97 -5.48 -71.52
CA LEU A 6 7.65 -4.86 -70.22
C LEU A 6 7.25 -5.93 -69.19
N GLY A 7 7.88 -5.90 -68.01
CA GLY A 7 7.51 -6.72 -66.85
C GLY A 7 6.70 -5.92 -65.83
N VAL A 8 5.39 -6.14 -65.80
CA VAL A 8 4.44 -5.63 -64.81
C VAL A 8 4.63 -6.34 -63.46
N VAL A 9 4.71 -5.56 -62.39
CA VAL A 9 4.93 -6.01 -61.01
C VAL A 9 3.64 -6.53 -60.37
N ARG A 10 3.54 -7.87 -60.32
CA ARG A 10 3.07 -8.76 -59.24
C ARG A 10 2.28 -8.14 -58.06
N ARG A 11 0.98 -8.43 -58.00
CA ARG A 11 0.19 -8.57 -56.75
C ARG A 11 -0.74 -9.78 -56.89
N TRP A 12 -0.28 -10.92 -56.41
CA TRP A 12 -1.01 -12.20 -56.39
C TRP A 12 -1.87 -12.30 -55.11
N SER A 13 -3.19 -12.31 -55.35
CA SER A 13 -4.19 -13.29 -54.89
C SER A 13 -4.08 -13.92 -53.49
N LEU A 14 -5.07 -13.57 -52.66
CA LEU A 14 -5.95 -14.44 -51.85
C LEU A 14 -5.44 -15.84 -51.44
N GLY A 15 -5.33 -16.05 -50.13
CA GLY A 15 -5.25 -17.38 -49.50
C GLY A 15 -5.69 -17.33 -48.04
N ILE A 16 -6.93 -17.71 -47.78
CA ILE A 16 -7.51 -18.00 -46.46
C ILE A 16 -6.87 -19.30 -45.94
N LEU A 17 -6.40 -19.34 -44.69
CA LEU A 17 -6.44 -20.58 -43.89
C LEU A 17 -6.41 -20.26 -42.39
N ALA A 18 -7.32 -20.94 -41.69
CA ALA A 18 -7.64 -20.83 -40.28
C ALA A 18 -6.49 -21.29 -39.37
N GLY A 19 -6.33 -20.59 -38.24
CA GLY A 19 -5.48 -21.00 -37.13
C GLY A 19 -6.10 -20.52 -35.82
N VAL A 20 -7.03 -21.31 -35.27
CA VAL A 20 -7.51 -21.14 -33.89
C VAL A 20 -6.34 -21.49 -32.96
N VAL A 21 -5.77 -20.47 -32.32
CA VAL A 21 -4.83 -20.66 -31.20
C VAL A 21 -5.57 -20.36 -29.91
N VAL A 22 -6.04 -21.43 -29.26
CA VAL A 22 -6.39 -21.41 -27.85
C VAL A 22 -5.09 -21.35 -27.07
N ALA A 23 -4.73 -20.16 -26.59
CA ALA A 23 -3.66 -19.98 -25.61
C ALA A 23 -4.30 -19.51 -24.29
N GLY A 24 -4.48 -20.45 -23.37
CA GLY A 24 -4.75 -20.15 -21.98
C GLY A 24 -3.55 -19.48 -21.34
N ALA A 25 -3.77 -18.36 -20.68
CA ALA A 25 -2.86 -17.78 -19.70
C ALA A 25 -3.67 -17.40 -18.48
N ALA A 26 -3.23 -17.94 -17.35
CA ALA A 26 -3.89 -17.99 -16.08
C ALA A 26 -4.04 -16.61 -15.40
N GLY A 27 -5.19 -16.45 -14.74
CA GLY A 27 -5.37 -15.79 -13.44
C GLY A 27 -4.54 -14.54 -13.13
N ALA A 28 -5.12 -13.37 -13.40
CA ALA A 28 -4.89 -12.19 -12.58
C ALA A 28 -6.22 -11.80 -11.93
N THR A 29 -6.66 -12.59 -10.93
CA THR A 29 -7.68 -12.12 -10.01
C THR A 29 -7.05 -11.03 -9.15
N LEU A 30 -7.22 -9.78 -9.56
CA LEU A 30 -7.06 -8.64 -8.66
C LEU A 30 -8.17 -8.75 -7.62
N SER A 31 -7.95 -9.56 -6.60
CA SER A 31 -8.70 -9.52 -5.35
C SER A 31 -8.34 -8.21 -4.66
N ALA A 32 -8.88 -7.11 -5.18
CA ALA A 32 -9.06 -5.89 -4.42
C ALA A 32 -10.10 -6.23 -3.36
N CYS A 33 -9.65 -6.70 -2.20
CA CYS A 33 -10.47 -6.77 -1.01
C CYS A 33 -10.94 -5.34 -0.71
N SER A 34 -12.13 -5.02 -1.19
CA SER A 34 -12.85 -3.81 -0.85
C SER A 34 -13.29 -3.95 0.61
N SER A 35 -12.43 -3.55 1.53
CA SER A 35 -12.85 -3.29 2.91
C SER A 35 -13.70 -2.01 2.89
N PRO A 36 -14.97 -2.06 3.34
CA PRO A 36 -15.80 -0.87 3.41
C PRO A 36 -15.27 0.00 4.56
N GLY A 37 -14.40 0.96 4.25
CA GLY A 37 -13.88 1.94 5.22
C GLY A 37 -12.35 2.06 5.35
N GLY A 38 -11.56 1.51 4.42
CA GLY A 38 -10.10 1.60 4.49
C GLY A 38 -9.52 2.97 4.11
N ALA A 39 -8.40 3.34 4.74
CA ALA A 39 -7.56 4.49 4.39
C ALA A 39 -7.32 4.62 2.86
N PRO A 40 -7.16 5.83 2.31
CA PRO A 40 -6.72 5.99 0.93
C PRO A 40 -5.37 5.30 0.70
N PRO A 41 -5.14 4.76 -0.52
CA PRO A 41 -3.92 4.01 -0.81
C PRO A 41 -2.68 4.89 -0.64
N GLN A 42 -1.74 4.41 0.18
CA GLN A 42 -0.40 5.01 0.28
C GLN A 42 0.42 4.74 -0.99
N ALA A 43 1.45 5.57 -1.23
CA ALA A 43 2.42 5.36 -2.28
C ALA A 43 3.05 3.95 -2.19
N ALA A 44 3.28 3.32 -3.35
CA ALA A 44 3.76 1.93 -3.41
C ALA A 44 5.17 1.74 -2.82
N ASP A 45 5.94 2.79 -2.72
CA ASP A 45 7.32 2.84 -2.22
C ASP A 45 7.42 3.52 -0.84
N ALA A 46 6.30 3.74 -0.14
CA ALA A 46 6.31 4.34 1.19
C ALA A 46 7.18 3.51 2.17
N PRO A 47 8.13 4.13 2.91
CA PRO A 47 9.07 3.41 3.78
C PRO A 47 8.40 2.84 5.03
N ILE A 48 7.22 3.34 5.40
CA ILE A 48 6.38 2.79 6.46
C ILE A 48 4.96 2.70 5.90
N ARG A 49 4.41 1.49 5.89
CA ARG A 49 3.01 1.26 5.51
C ARG A 49 2.15 1.15 6.74
N VAL A 50 0.95 1.72 6.66
CA VAL A 50 -0.08 1.71 7.69
C VAL A 50 -1.34 1.17 7.06
N GLN A 51 -1.95 0.18 7.71
CA GLN A 51 -3.25 -0.34 7.35
C GLN A 51 -4.19 -0.19 8.52
N THR A 52 -5.35 0.42 8.28
CA THR A 52 -6.39 0.63 9.29
C THR A 52 -7.53 -0.37 9.09
N SER A 53 -8.09 -0.83 10.21
CA SER A 53 -9.29 -1.67 10.27
C SER A 53 -10.11 -1.29 11.51
N ASP A 54 -11.28 -1.90 11.69
CA ASP A 54 -12.17 -1.60 12.81
C ASP A 54 -11.62 -2.05 14.19
N LEU A 55 -10.63 -2.95 14.21
CA LEU A 55 -10.09 -3.54 15.45
C LEU A 55 -8.57 -3.34 15.61
N PHE A 56 -7.86 -3.22 14.50
CA PHE A 56 -6.41 -3.17 14.48
C PHE A 56 -5.89 -2.05 13.57
N LEU A 57 -4.71 -1.56 13.93
CA LEU A 57 -3.85 -0.73 13.10
C LEU A 57 -2.57 -1.52 12.88
N THR A 58 -2.27 -1.86 11.62
CA THR A 58 -1.06 -2.58 11.26
C THR A 58 -0.01 -1.59 10.76
N VAL A 59 1.20 -1.66 11.33
CA VAL A 59 2.36 -0.92 10.85
C VAL A 59 3.36 -1.89 10.25
N GLU A 60 3.84 -1.60 9.05
CA GLU A 60 4.86 -2.39 8.35
C GLU A 60 6.09 -1.54 8.05
N ASN A 61 7.27 -2.09 8.35
CA ASN A 61 8.54 -1.47 7.99
C ASN A 61 8.96 -1.87 6.57
N LYS A 62 9.03 -0.90 5.66
CA LYS A 62 9.55 -1.02 4.29
C LYS A 62 10.79 -0.15 4.05
N ALA A 63 11.43 0.34 5.12
CA ALA A 63 12.54 1.28 5.03
C ALA A 63 13.87 0.64 4.59
N GLY A 64 13.95 -0.69 4.57
CA GLY A 64 15.16 -1.44 4.21
C GLY A 64 16.12 -1.68 5.38
N LEU A 65 15.89 -1.05 6.53
CA LEU A 65 16.66 -1.19 7.77
C LEU A 65 15.72 -1.36 8.97
N PRO A 66 16.18 -1.95 10.09
CA PRO A 66 15.40 -1.98 11.32
C PRO A 66 15.06 -0.57 11.79
N LEU A 67 13.82 -0.38 12.20
CA LEU A 67 13.32 0.86 12.80
C LEU A 67 13.33 0.72 14.33
N THR A 68 13.82 1.75 15.01
CA THR A 68 13.82 1.93 16.46
C THR A 68 13.00 3.15 16.83
N ASP A 69 12.67 3.27 18.13
CA ASP A 69 11.85 4.34 18.68
C ASP A 69 10.51 4.49 17.95
N VAL A 70 9.90 3.37 17.53
CA VAL A 70 8.65 3.39 16.76
C VAL A 70 7.51 3.82 17.69
N ASP A 71 6.95 5.00 17.42
CA ASP A 71 5.80 5.58 18.10
C ASP A 71 4.67 5.81 17.08
N VAL A 72 3.47 5.33 17.41
CA VAL A 72 2.30 5.40 16.55
C VAL A 72 1.23 6.22 17.25
N ALA A 73 0.71 7.23 16.56
CA ALA A 73 -0.28 8.14 17.09
C ALA A 73 -1.53 8.17 16.19
N ILE A 74 -2.71 8.03 16.79
CA ILE A 74 -4.00 8.27 16.14
C ILE A 74 -4.43 9.69 16.47
N VAL A 75 -4.53 10.53 15.43
CA VAL A 75 -4.91 11.94 15.51
C VAL A 75 -6.37 12.09 15.09
N PRO A 76 -7.28 12.56 15.96
CA PRO A 76 -8.68 12.69 15.60
C PRO A 76 -9.02 14.01 14.87
N VAL A 77 -10.23 14.08 14.31
CA VAL A 77 -10.77 15.30 13.69
C VAL A 77 -11.03 16.39 14.74
N GLY A 78 -10.84 17.67 14.38
CA GLY A 78 -11.16 18.80 15.28
C GLY A 78 -10.14 19.08 16.39
N ASN A 79 -9.02 18.35 16.40
CA ASN A 79 -7.91 18.45 17.36
C ASN A 79 -8.23 18.16 18.85
N PRO A 80 -8.89 17.03 19.19
CA PRO A 80 -8.75 16.43 20.51
C PRO A 80 -7.39 15.70 20.60
N THR A 81 -6.89 15.55 21.82
CA THR A 81 -5.63 14.87 22.19
C THR A 81 -5.35 13.62 21.35
N ALA A 82 -4.11 13.46 20.84
CA ALA A 82 -3.69 12.27 20.12
C ALA A 82 -3.59 11.04 21.04
N PHE A 83 -3.89 9.87 20.50
CA PHE A 83 -3.79 8.59 21.21
C PHE A 83 -2.55 7.86 20.74
N ASN A 84 -1.62 7.56 21.64
CA ASN A 84 -0.30 7.05 21.28
C ASN A 84 -0.11 5.59 21.74
N LYS A 85 0.70 4.86 20.98
CA LYS A 85 1.22 3.53 21.35
C LYS A 85 2.68 3.44 20.92
N PHE A 86 3.55 3.24 21.90
CA PHE A 86 4.95 2.92 21.65
C PHE A 86 5.10 1.44 21.27
N VAL A 87 5.72 1.19 20.12
CA VAL A 87 5.97 -0.15 19.58
C VAL A 87 7.42 -0.59 19.82
N GLY A 88 8.34 0.37 19.96
CA GLY A 88 9.75 0.10 20.22
C GLY A 88 10.55 -0.15 18.96
N ARG A 89 10.56 -1.40 18.47
CA ARG A 89 11.39 -1.82 17.33
C ARG A 89 10.58 -2.63 16.33
N LEU A 90 10.83 -2.39 15.04
CA LEU A 90 10.37 -3.21 13.92
C LEU A 90 11.54 -3.58 13.00
N GLU A 91 11.74 -4.87 12.77
CA GLU A 91 12.70 -5.36 11.78
C GLU A 91 12.28 -5.01 10.35
N ASN A 92 13.21 -5.09 9.40
CA ASN A 92 12.90 -4.81 8.00
C ASN A 92 11.90 -5.84 7.45
N GLY A 93 10.79 -5.38 6.88
CA GLY A 93 9.69 -6.22 6.41
C GLY A 93 8.76 -6.73 7.51
N GLU A 94 9.05 -6.44 8.79
CA GLU A 94 8.16 -6.82 9.89
C GLU A 94 6.85 -6.04 9.80
N LYS A 95 5.76 -6.75 10.14
CA LYS A 95 4.43 -6.19 10.37
C LYS A 95 4.08 -6.32 11.84
N ARG A 96 3.53 -5.26 12.43
CA ARG A 96 2.98 -5.29 13.78
C ARG A 96 1.53 -4.86 13.78
N ASP A 97 0.66 -5.75 14.23
CA ASP A 97 -0.74 -5.45 14.48
C ASP A 97 -0.89 -4.84 15.89
N LEU A 98 -1.50 -3.66 15.95
CA LEU A 98 -1.74 -2.91 17.17
C LEU A 98 -3.24 -2.87 17.41
N SER A 99 -3.69 -3.38 18.56
CA SER A 99 -5.09 -3.25 18.97
C SER A 99 -5.46 -1.78 19.13
N LEU A 100 -6.63 -1.36 18.63
CA LEU A 100 -7.07 0.02 18.82
C LEU A 100 -7.22 0.40 20.30
N GLY A 101 -7.53 -0.55 21.17
CA GLY A 101 -7.64 -0.33 22.62
C GLY A 101 -6.30 -0.11 23.32
N ASP A 102 -5.17 -0.37 22.65
CA ASP A 102 -3.83 -0.16 23.20
C ASP A 102 -3.36 1.29 23.11
N PHE A 103 -4.03 2.10 22.27
CA PHE A 103 -3.71 3.50 22.11
C PHE A 103 -4.37 4.29 23.22
N ALA A 104 -3.59 5.14 23.89
CA ALA A 104 -4.07 5.94 25.01
C ALA A 104 -3.76 7.42 24.81
N GLY A 105 -4.72 8.27 25.21
CA GLY A 105 -4.52 9.70 25.36
C GLY A 105 -3.57 10.01 26.53
N ARG A 106 -3.20 11.28 26.66
CA ARG A 106 -2.31 11.74 27.75
C ARG A 106 -2.85 11.45 29.16
N ASP A 107 -4.17 11.37 29.28
CA ASP A 107 -4.93 11.09 30.49
C ASP A 107 -5.10 9.59 30.76
N GLY A 108 -4.60 8.71 29.89
CA GLY A 108 -4.78 7.26 29.97
C GLY A 108 -6.08 6.76 29.36
N THR A 109 -6.94 7.64 28.84
CA THR A 109 -8.18 7.24 28.16
C THR A 109 -7.82 6.44 26.90
N THR A 110 -8.37 5.24 26.78
CA THR A 110 -8.12 4.38 25.61
C THR A 110 -8.91 4.84 24.39
N PHE A 111 -8.35 4.64 23.22
CA PHE A 111 -8.98 4.98 21.96
C PHE A 111 -10.14 4.02 21.64
N SER A 112 -11.22 4.58 21.08
CA SER A 112 -12.34 3.80 20.56
C SER A 112 -13.03 4.53 19.42
N LEU A 113 -13.22 3.83 18.29
CA LEU A 113 -13.94 4.33 17.12
C LEU A 113 -15.41 4.69 17.39
N ARG A 114 -15.98 4.23 18.51
CA ARG A 114 -17.36 4.54 18.89
C ARG A 114 -17.55 5.99 19.35
N VAL A 115 -16.50 6.60 19.89
CA VAL A 115 -16.53 7.93 20.52
C VAL A 115 -15.58 8.92 19.88
N VAL A 116 -14.50 8.44 19.28
CA VAL A 116 -13.48 9.27 18.62
C VAL A 116 -13.48 8.99 17.13
N ARG A 117 -13.56 10.07 16.34
CA ARG A 117 -13.42 10.00 14.87
C ARG A 117 -11.96 10.28 14.47
N PRO A 118 -11.19 9.26 14.06
CA PRO A 118 -9.82 9.45 13.63
C PRO A 118 -9.75 10.23 12.31
N LYS A 119 -8.67 11.00 12.13
CA LYS A 119 -8.36 11.75 10.91
C LYS A 119 -7.10 11.21 10.24
N THR A 120 -6.09 10.90 11.04
CA THR A 120 -4.75 10.57 10.54
C THR A 120 -4.04 9.66 11.53
N VAL A 121 -3.32 8.66 11.02
CA VAL A 121 -2.30 7.93 11.77
C VAL A 121 -0.95 8.56 11.48
N ARG A 122 -0.20 8.90 12.53
CA ARG A 122 1.18 9.39 12.42
C ARG A 122 2.12 8.35 13.00
N VAL A 123 3.14 7.96 12.25
CA VAL A 123 4.20 7.05 12.70
C VAL A 123 5.51 7.81 12.72
N LYS A 124 6.16 7.81 13.88
CA LYS A 124 7.52 8.33 14.05
C LYS A 124 8.45 7.18 14.36
N ALA A 125 9.62 7.20 13.75
CA ALA A 125 10.66 6.20 13.98
C ALA A 125 12.04 6.76 13.60
N LYS A 126 13.08 6.01 13.95
CA LYS A 126 14.44 6.20 13.42
C LYS A 126 14.94 4.86 12.88
N ASP A 127 15.84 4.86 11.92
CA ASP A 127 16.60 3.64 11.60
C ASP A 127 17.91 3.56 12.39
N MET A 128 18.61 2.43 12.24
CA MET A 128 19.90 2.19 12.90
C MET A 128 21.03 3.15 12.48
N VAL A 129 20.87 3.88 11.37
CA VAL A 129 21.83 4.92 10.95
C VAL A 129 21.40 6.33 11.38
N GLY A 130 20.32 6.43 12.16
CA GLY A 130 19.82 7.67 12.75
C GLY A 130 18.92 8.51 11.84
N LYS A 131 18.55 8.01 10.65
CA LYS A 131 17.60 8.71 9.79
C LYS A 131 16.21 8.63 10.41
N ALA A 132 15.60 9.80 10.62
CA ALA A 132 14.26 9.90 11.16
C ALA A 132 13.19 9.72 10.07
N TYR A 133 12.11 9.06 10.44
CA TYR A 133 10.89 8.88 9.64
C TYR A 133 9.72 9.52 10.40
N ASP A 134 8.91 10.31 9.70
CA ASP A 134 7.68 10.90 10.21
C ASP A 134 6.63 10.80 9.09
N VAL A 135 5.80 9.77 9.18
CA VAL A 135 4.83 9.41 8.14
C VAL A 135 3.43 9.69 8.67
N ALA A 136 2.65 10.45 7.90
CA ALA A 136 1.24 10.72 8.20
C ALA A 136 0.36 10.08 7.13
N VAL A 137 -0.57 9.23 7.56
CA VAL A 137 -1.49 8.48 6.69
C VAL A 137 -2.90 8.85 7.07
N PRO A 138 -3.75 9.32 6.14
CA PRO A 138 -5.16 9.52 6.43
C PRO A 138 -5.80 8.22 6.94
N TRP A 139 -6.72 8.33 7.90
CA TRP A 139 -7.38 7.16 8.49
C TRP A 139 -8.19 6.36 7.46
#